data_AF-A0A5J5IMD6-F1
#
_entry.id   AF-A0A5J5IMD6-F1
#
_cell.length_a   1.000
_cell.length_b   1.000
_cell.length_c   1.000
_cell.angle_alpha   90.00
_cell.angle_beta   90.00
_cell.angle_gamma   90.00
#
_symmetry.space_group_name_H-M   'P 1'
#
loop_
_entity.id
_entity.type
_entity.pdbx_description
1 polymer ?
#
loop_
_entity_poly.entity_id
_entity_poly.type
_entity_poly.pdbx_seq_one_letter_code
_entity_poly.pdbx_strand_id
1 'polypeptide(L)'
;MTDHTTSFSAGRFSAMTGLSAKALRLYGERGVLEPVAVDPNSGYRSYSLEQVREGVTLDLLRRANIGLGDLVSERRDQFDDHRARLSIRRAMEDFYIDLAERVSGGDPHALELDIQRAPAADWIAVDILFAVPSDPDGAQTSFTAMATDLPALDQTFLAVLRDHDIELAEESWTTSTEDADPCMRLAHRVSHPVAESERARVETALSSVSAAAATVSTGTLPERQEHVYSLPTTGVLDDEGIADTALSYLATIAFAHRLAEHGSGAVAHSARRRVRAISMFAPDASPKDVFDLLA
;
A
#
# COMPACT_ATOMS: atom_id res chain seq x y z
N MET A 1 -17.13 -45.18 29.40
CA MET A 1 -18.56 -45.35 29.05
C MET A 1 -19.24 -44.01 29.26
N THR A 2 -19.08 -43.10 28.31
CA THR A 2 -19.77 -41.81 28.28
C THR A 2 -20.96 -41.93 27.32
N ASP A 3 -22.17 -41.95 27.86
CA ASP A 3 -23.40 -41.83 27.08
C ASP A 3 -23.50 -40.40 26.52
N HIS A 4 -23.25 -40.24 25.22
CA HIS A 4 -23.46 -39.00 24.46
C HIS A 4 -24.57 -39.15 23.40
N THR A 5 -25.59 -39.96 23.70
CA THR A 5 -26.45 -40.70 22.75
C THR A 5 -27.42 -39.87 21.88
N THR A 6 -27.25 -38.55 21.79
CA THR A 6 -28.00 -37.73 20.83
C THR A 6 -27.11 -37.37 19.64
N SER A 7 -27.11 -38.27 18.65
CA SER A 7 -26.52 -38.02 17.33
C SER A 7 -27.60 -37.56 16.36
N PHE A 8 -27.28 -36.56 15.55
CA PHE A 8 -28.16 -35.97 14.55
C PHE A 8 -27.71 -36.38 13.15
N SER A 9 -28.67 -36.68 12.28
CA SER A 9 -28.40 -36.78 10.85
C SER A 9 -27.87 -35.46 10.29
N ALA A 10 -27.08 -35.51 9.22
CA ALA A 10 -26.62 -34.32 8.50
C ALA A 10 -27.78 -33.37 8.14
N GLY A 11 -28.95 -33.90 7.77
CA GLY A 11 -30.13 -33.08 7.46
C GLY A 11 -30.70 -32.35 8.69
N ARG A 12 -30.84 -33.05 9.83
CA ARG A 12 -31.33 -32.43 11.08
C ARG A 12 -30.31 -31.44 11.63
N PHE A 13 -29.03 -31.77 11.57
CA PHE A 13 -27.94 -30.89 11.99
C PHE A 13 -27.86 -29.63 11.12
N SER A 14 -28.00 -29.76 9.79
CA SER A 14 -28.11 -28.65 8.84
C SER A 14 -29.25 -27.69 9.23
N ALA A 15 -30.44 -28.22 9.51
CA ALA A 15 -31.59 -27.40 9.91
C ALA A 15 -31.37 -26.66 11.25
N MET A 16 -30.65 -27.26 12.20
CA MET A 16 -30.36 -26.66 13.51
C MET A 16 -29.25 -25.60 13.45
N THR A 17 -28.27 -25.76 12.55
CA THR A 17 -27.06 -24.92 12.51
C THR A 17 -27.06 -23.89 11.38
N GLY A 18 -27.90 -24.06 10.36
CA GLY A 18 -27.88 -23.24 9.14
C GLY A 18 -26.82 -23.67 8.12
N LEU A 19 -25.97 -24.65 8.44
CA LEU A 19 -24.96 -25.16 7.54
C LEU A 19 -25.56 -26.09 6.48
N SER A 20 -25.52 -25.67 5.21
CA SER A 20 -25.97 -26.51 4.09
C SER A 20 -25.22 -27.85 4.03
N ALA A 21 -25.82 -28.87 3.41
CA ALA A 21 -25.18 -30.17 3.19
C ALA A 21 -23.83 -30.05 2.46
N LYS A 22 -23.71 -29.09 1.52
CA LYS A 22 -22.45 -28.79 0.84
C LYS A 22 -21.40 -28.23 1.80
N ALA A 23 -21.79 -27.31 2.68
CA ALA A 23 -20.90 -26.75 3.70
C ALA A 23 -20.42 -27.83 4.68
N LEU A 24 -21.33 -28.66 5.20
CA LEU A 24 -20.99 -29.77 6.09
C LEU A 24 -19.99 -30.75 5.47
N ARG A 25 -20.15 -31.06 4.17
CA ARG A 25 -19.20 -31.89 3.44
C ARG A 25 -17.83 -31.23 3.33
N LEU A 26 -17.80 -29.97 2.89
CA LEU A 26 -16.56 -29.20 2.74
C LEU A 26 -15.82 -29.05 4.08
N TYR A 27 -16.55 -28.80 5.17
CA TYR A 27 -15.97 -28.58 6.48
C TYR A 27 -15.40 -29.88 7.05
N GLY A 28 -16.10 -31.00 6.83
CA GLY A 28 -15.57 -32.33 7.17
C GLY A 28 -14.33 -32.69 6.35
N GLU A 29 -14.31 -32.38 5.04
CA GLU A 29 -13.15 -32.60 4.17
C GLU A 29 -11.93 -31.73 4.55
N ARG A 30 -12.17 -30.57 5.17
CA ARG A 30 -11.12 -29.63 5.60
C ARG A 30 -10.77 -29.71 7.09
N GLY A 31 -11.36 -30.63 7.84
CA GLY A 31 -11.14 -30.75 9.29
C GLY A 31 -11.70 -29.59 10.13
N VAL A 32 -12.53 -28.73 9.55
CA VAL A 32 -13.14 -27.57 10.24
C VAL A 32 -14.31 -27.99 11.13
N LEU A 33 -15.07 -29.00 10.70
CA LEU A 33 -16.15 -29.62 11.46
C LEU A 33 -16.30 -31.07 11.02
N GLU A 34 -15.59 -31.97 11.68
CA GLU A 34 -15.60 -33.39 11.34
C GLU A 34 -16.87 -34.07 11.90
N PRO A 35 -17.57 -34.92 11.14
CA PRO A 35 -18.68 -35.69 11.68
C PRO A 35 -18.20 -36.66 12.76
N VAL A 36 -18.95 -36.82 13.85
CA VAL A 36 -18.59 -37.80 14.92
C VAL A 36 -18.62 -39.25 14.44
N ALA A 37 -19.40 -39.55 13.40
CA ALA A 37 -19.39 -40.86 12.76
C ALA A 37 -19.77 -40.77 11.28
N VAL A 38 -19.14 -41.63 10.48
CA VAL A 38 -19.46 -41.87 9.07
C VAL A 38 -19.77 -43.35 8.90
N ASP A 39 -20.95 -43.69 8.39
CA ASP A 39 -21.32 -45.07 8.07
C ASP A 39 -20.41 -45.58 6.93
N PRO A 40 -19.66 -46.69 7.14
CA PRO A 40 -18.71 -47.20 6.15
C PRO A 40 -19.37 -47.76 4.88
N ASN A 41 -20.64 -48.17 4.96
CA ASN A 41 -21.35 -48.78 3.83
C ASN A 41 -22.08 -47.74 2.97
N SER A 42 -22.64 -46.70 3.60
CA SER A 42 -23.45 -45.68 2.93
C SER A 42 -22.78 -44.31 2.81
N GLY A 43 -21.69 -44.07 3.55
CA GLY A 43 -21.04 -42.77 3.67
C GLY A 43 -21.85 -41.75 4.46
N TYR A 44 -22.90 -42.19 5.17
CA TYR A 44 -23.80 -41.30 5.91
C TYR A 44 -23.11 -40.65 7.10
N ARG A 45 -23.21 -39.33 7.22
CA ARG A 45 -22.54 -38.55 8.29
C ARG A 45 -23.52 -38.22 9.40
N SER A 46 -23.04 -38.30 10.64
CA SER A 46 -23.78 -37.91 11.83
C SER A 46 -22.96 -37.02 12.75
N TYR A 47 -23.64 -36.17 13.51
CA TYR A 47 -23.05 -35.10 14.32
C TYR A 47 -23.61 -35.13 15.74
N SER A 48 -22.81 -34.82 16.75
CA SER A 48 -23.26 -34.84 18.15
C SER A 48 -23.96 -33.54 18.56
N LEU A 49 -24.62 -33.56 19.72
CA LEU A 49 -25.18 -32.36 20.36
C LEU A 49 -24.11 -31.29 20.66
N GLU A 50 -22.91 -31.70 21.07
CA GLU A 50 -21.82 -30.79 21.41
C GLU A 50 -21.35 -29.98 20.19
N GLN A 51 -21.45 -30.56 18.99
CA GLN A 51 -21.10 -29.91 17.73
C GLN A 51 -22.10 -28.85 17.27
N VAL A 52 -23.31 -28.79 17.85
CA VAL A 52 -24.33 -27.83 17.42
C VAL A 52 -23.85 -26.39 17.65
N ARG A 53 -23.23 -26.11 18.80
CA ARG A 53 -22.69 -24.77 19.10
C ARG A 53 -21.61 -24.36 18.12
N GLU A 54 -20.73 -25.30 17.78
CA GLU A 54 -19.68 -25.10 16.79
C GLU A 54 -20.27 -24.85 15.40
N GLY A 55 -21.23 -25.65 14.96
CA GLY A 55 -21.90 -25.47 13.67
C GLY A 55 -22.62 -24.12 13.54
N VAL A 56 -23.33 -23.69 14.60
CA VAL A 56 -23.96 -22.35 14.65
C VAL A 56 -22.90 -21.24 14.59
N THR A 57 -21.80 -21.40 15.33
CA THR A 57 -20.70 -20.43 15.34
C THR A 57 -20.10 -20.29 13.94
N LEU A 58 -19.84 -21.42 13.27
CA LEU A 58 -19.30 -21.42 11.90
C LEU A 58 -20.26 -20.76 10.90
N ASP A 59 -21.58 -20.97 11.00
CA ASP A 59 -22.54 -20.27 10.13
C ASP A 59 -22.54 -18.76 10.37
N LEU A 60 -22.47 -18.31 11.64
CA LEU A 60 -22.39 -16.88 11.97
C LEU A 60 -21.13 -16.23 11.42
N LEU A 61 -19.96 -16.89 11.52
CA LEU A 61 -18.70 -16.36 11.01
C LEU A 61 -18.69 -16.32 9.48
N ARG A 62 -19.26 -17.33 8.83
CA ARG A 62 -19.48 -17.32 7.38
C ARG A 62 -20.36 -16.15 6.94
N ARG A 63 -21.44 -15.84 7.68
CA ARG A 63 -22.31 -14.67 7.41
C ARG A 63 -21.61 -13.34 7.65
N ALA A 64 -20.62 -13.30 8.53
CA ALA A 64 -19.75 -12.16 8.73
C ALA A 64 -18.64 -12.03 7.66
N ASN A 65 -18.69 -12.84 6.59
CA ASN A 65 -17.68 -12.91 5.52
C ASN A 65 -16.28 -13.31 5.99
N ILE A 66 -16.18 -14.08 7.08
CA ILE A 66 -14.90 -14.66 7.53
C ILE A 66 -14.64 -15.96 6.75
N GLY A 67 -13.47 -16.02 6.11
CA GLY A 67 -13.06 -17.14 5.28
C GLY A 67 -12.78 -18.40 6.09
N LEU A 68 -12.99 -19.57 5.47
CA LEU A 68 -12.82 -20.87 6.15
C LEU A 68 -11.41 -21.15 6.65
N GLY A 69 -10.39 -20.55 6.04
CA GLY A 69 -8.99 -20.70 6.47
C GLY A 69 -8.73 -20.06 7.83
N ASP A 70 -9.46 -18.99 8.17
CA ASP A 70 -9.28 -18.25 9.42
C ASP A 70 -9.98 -18.92 10.61
N LEU A 71 -10.87 -19.89 10.35
CA LEU A 71 -11.75 -20.51 11.37
C LEU A 71 -11.10 -21.64 12.19
N VAL A 72 -9.84 -22.01 11.91
CA VAL A 72 -9.19 -23.23 12.46
C VAL A 72 -8.47 -22.97 13.80
N SER A 73 -8.20 -21.71 14.16
CA SER A 73 -7.47 -21.33 15.39
C SER A 73 -8.36 -21.02 16.60
N GLU A 74 -7.77 -20.76 17.77
CA GLU A 74 -8.49 -20.39 19.02
C GLU A 74 -9.38 -19.14 18.84
N ARG A 75 -10.66 -19.26 19.21
CA ARG A 75 -11.76 -18.48 18.63
C ARG A 75 -11.98 -17.07 19.20
N ARG A 76 -11.38 -16.71 20.33
CA ARG A 76 -11.67 -15.41 20.98
C ARG A 76 -10.85 -14.26 20.39
N ASP A 77 -9.55 -14.46 20.25
CA ASP A 77 -8.62 -13.41 19.77
C ASP A 77 -8.88 -13.10 18.29
N GLN A 78 -9.33 -14.08 17.50
CA GLN A 78 -9.77 -13.88 16.12
C GLN A 78 -10.91 -12.88 15.96
N PHE A 79 -11.86 -12.81 16.90
CA PHE A 79 -13.00 -11.90 16.74
C PHE A 79 -12.57 -10.45 16.92
N ASP A 80 -11.67 -10.20 17.87
CA ASP A 80 -11.17 -8.86 18.13
C ASP A 80 -10.19 -8.44 17.03
N ASP A 81 -9.31 -9.34 16.58
CA ASP A 81 -8.43 -9.11 15.42
C ASP A 81 -9.22 -8.85 14.13
N HIS A 82 -10.27 -9.65 13.87
CA HIS A 82 -11.10 -9.46 12.68
C HIS A 82 -11.87 -8.14 12.74
N ARG A 83 -12.41 -7.78 13.92
CA ARG A 83 -13.05 -6.46 14.11
C ARG A 83 -12.06 -5.33 13.88
N ALA A 84 -10.83 -5.45 14.38
CA ALA A 84 -9.79 -4.46 14.15
C ALA A 84 -9.50 -4.30 12.65
N ARG A 85 -9.25 -5.41 11.93
CA ARG A 85 -9.04 -5.38 10.46
C ARG A 85 -10.22 -4.75 9.72
N LEU A 86 -11.45 -5.13 10.06
CA LEU A 86 -12.66 -4.56 9.44
C LEU A 86 -12.81 -3.06 9.74
N SER A 87 -12.48 -2.63 10.96
CA SER A 87 -12.53 -1.21 11.31
C SER A 87 -11.54 -0.38 10.52
N ILE A 88 -10.32 -0.91 10.28
CA ILE A 88 -9.32 -0.22 9.47
C ILE A 88 -9.75 -0.18 8.01
N ARG A 89 -10.25 -1.29 7.47
CA ARG A 89 -10.77 -1.31 6.09
C ARG A 89 -11.88 -0.28 5.87
N ARG A 90 -12.85 -0.20 6.77
CA ARG A 90 -13.94 0.80 6.70
C ARG A 90 -13.40 2.22 6.77
N ALA A 91 -12.47 2.49 7.69
CA ALA A 91 -11.85 3.80 7.78
C ALA A 91 -11.12 4.19 6.48
N MET A 92 -10.45 3.24 5.82
CA MET A 92 -9.86 3.48 4.50
C MET A 92 -10.92 3.71 3.41
N GLU A 93 -11.99 2.92 3.39
CA GLU A 93 -13.10 3.09 2.44
C GLU A 93 -13.75 4.48 2.59
N ASP A 94 -14.06 4.88 3.83
CA ASP A 94 -14.61 6.19 4.15
C ASP A 94 -13.64 7.31 3.71
N PHE A 95 -12.34 7.19 4.03
CA PHE A 95 -11.31 8.14 3.58
C PHE A 95 -11.28 8.32 2.05
N TYR A 96 -11.36 7.23 1.28
CA TYR A 96 -11.36 7.31 -0.19
C TYR A 96 -12.65 7.90 -0.75
N ILE A 97 -13.79 7.69 -0.09
CA ILE A 97 -15.06 8.33 -0.45
C ILE A 97 -14.96 9.84 -0.22
N ASP A 98 -14.46 10.26 0.94
CA ASP A 98 -14.27 11.68 1.28
C ASP A 98 -13.30 12.36 0.30
N LEU A 99 -12.20 11.67 -0.04
CA LEU A 99 -11.25 12.14 -1.04
C LEU A 99 -11.89 12.28 -2.43
N ALA A 100 -12.69 11.30 -2.85
CA ALA A 100 -13.38 11.34 -4.14
C ALA A 100 -14.40 12.48 -4.21
N GLU A 101 -15.15 12.72 -3.13
CA GLU A 101 -16.05 13.87 -3.02
C GLU A 101 -15.26 15.18 -3.16
N ARG A 102 -14.12 15.30 -2.46
CA ARG A 102 -13.30 16.52 -2.49
C ARG A 102 -12.70 16.79 -3.87
N VAL A 103 -12.16 15.77 -4.53
CA VAL A 103 -11.58 15.90 -5.87
C VAL A 103 -12.65 16.18 -6.92
N SER A 104 -13.81 15.52 -6.83
CA SER A 104 -14.91 15.72 -7.80
C SER A 104 -15.57 17.11 -7.69
N GLY A 105 -15.64 17.68 -6.49
CA GLY A 105 -16.15 19.03 -6.25
C GLY A 105 -15.11 20.15 -6.35
N GLY A 106 -13.81 19.81 -6.36
CA GLY A 106 -12.72 20.78 -6.43
C GLY A 106 -12.54 21.33 -7.85
N ASP A 107 -12.18 22.61 -7.96
CA ASP A 107 -11.82 23.24 -9.24
C ASP A 107 -10.29 23.24 -9.42
N PRO A 108 -9.73 22.43 -10.35
CA PRO A 108 -8.31 22.41 -10.64
C PRO A 108 -7.77 23.76 -11.15
N HIS A 109 -8.62 24.58 -11.78
CA HIS A 109 -8.21 25.91 -12.27
C HIS A 109 -8.14 26.97 -11.17
N ALA A 110 -8.69 26.69 -9.99
CA ALA A 110 -8.60 27.57 -8.83
C ALA A 110 -7.28 27.42 -8.05
N LEU A 111 -6.44 26.44 -8.40
CA LEU A 111 -5.14 26.24 -7.75
C LEU A 111 -4.15 27.36 -8.10
N GLU A 112 -3.36 27.77 -7.12
CA GLU A 112 -2.24 28.68 -7.34
C GLU A 112 -1.05 27.88 -7.89
N LEU A 113 -0.50 28.34 -9.02
CA LEU A 113 0.62 27.70 -9.70
C LEU A 113 1.88 28.55 -9.57
N ASP A 114 2.90 27.98 -8.92
CA ASP A 114 4.27 28.49 -8.93
C ASP A 114 5.10 27.78 -10.02
N ILE A 115 5.82 28.56 -10.82
CA ILE A 115 6.65 28.06 -11.91
C ILE A 115 8.09 28.52 -11.68
N GLN A 116 9.00 27.57 -11.55
CA GLN A 116 10.43 27.83 -11.34
C GLN A 116 11.25 27.16 -12.44
N ARG A 117 12.24 27.86 -12.99
CA ARG A 117 13.21 27.20 -13.89
C ARG A 117 14.26 26.48 -13.06
N ALA A 118 14.51 25.23 -13.38
CA ALA A 118 15.55 24.41 -12.77
C ALA A 118 16.57 23.98 -13.85
N PRO A 119 17.89 24.13 -13.57
CA PRO A 119 18.91 23.64 -14.47
C PRO A 119 18.90 22.10 -14.51
N ALA A 120 19.63 21.54 -15.46
CA ALA A 120 19.92 20.11 -15.46
C ALA A 120 20.54 19.70 -14.11
N ALA A 121 20.12 18.56 -13.58
CA ALA A 121 20.52 18.09 -12.25
C ALA A 121 20.73 16.57 -12.28
N ASP A 122 21.94 16.16 -11.93
CA ASP A 122 22.30 14.75 -11.80
C ASP A 122 21.74 14.17 -10.50
N TRP A 123 21.42 12.89 -10.53
CA TRP A 123 20.84 12.18 -9.40
C TRP A 123 21.30 10.72 -9.34
N ILE A 124 21.24 10.20 -8.11
CA ILE A 124 21.37 8.79 -7.79
C ILE A 124 20.15 8.37 -6.96
N ALA A 125 19.66 7.16 -7.16
CA ALA A 125 18.46 6.68 -6.52
C ALA A 125 18.55 5.22 -6.14
N VAL A 126 17.72 4.85 -5.17
CA VAL A 126 17.38 3.47 -4.88
C VAL A 126 15.97 3.20 -5.39
N ASP A 127 15.83 2.18 -6.24
CA ASP A 127 14.57 1.74 -6.82
C ASP A 127 14.07 0.53 -6.03
N ILE A 128 12.88 0.68 -5.44
CA ILE A 128 12.25 -0.32 -4.58
C ILE A 128 11.06 -0.91 -5.32
N LEU A 129 11.14 -2.19 -5.67
CA LEU A 129 10.01 -2.92 -6.24
C LEU A 129 8.95 -3.14 -5.17
N PHE A 130 7.72 -2.71 -5.43
CA PHE A 130 6.61 -2.96 -4.53
C PHE A 130 5.51 -3.72 -5.26
N ALA A 131 5.22 -4.94 -4.82
CA ALA A 131 3.98 -5.60 -5.22
C ALA A 131 2.86 -4.99 -4.38
N VAL A 132 1.96 -4.20 -4.98
CA VAL A 132 0.70 -3.80 -4.32
C VAL A 132 -0.25 -4.99 -4.44
N PRO A 133 -0.56 -5.72 -3.36
CA PRO A 133 -1.55 -6.77 -3.41
C PRO A 133 -2.90 -6.17 -3.79
N SER A 134 -3.65 -6.87 -4.64
CA SER A 134 -4.96 -6.38 -5.08
C SER A 134 -6.02 -6.43 -3.97
N ASP A 135 -5.73 -7.13 -2.87
CA ASP A 135 -6.60 -7.18 -1.70
C ASP A 135 -6.20 -6.11 -0.65
N PRO A 136 -7.17 -5.51 0.07
CA PRO A 136 -6.90 -4.44 1.03
C PRO A 136 -5.97 -4.86 2.18
N ASP A 137 -6.05 -6.12 2.62
CA ASP A 137 -5.28 -6.60 3.78
C ASP A 137 -3.80 -6.76 3.40
N GLY A 138 -3.53 -7.27 2.20
CA GLY A 138 -2.21 -7.31 1.61
C GLY A 138 -1.65 -5.91 1.36
N ALA A 139 -2.45 -4.99 0.81
CA ALA A 139 -2.03 -3.59 0.62
C ALA A 139 -1.63 -2.94 1.95
N GLN A 140 -2.44 -3.06 2.99
CA GLN A 140 -2.16 -2.50 4.30
C GLN A 140 -0.89 -3.08 4.94
N THR A 141 -0.69 -4.40 4.82
CA THR A 141 0.50 -5.08 5.34
C THR A 141 1.75 -4.56 4.63
N SER A 142 1.72 -4.45 3.30
CA SER A 142 2.81 -3.88 2.51
C SER A 142 3.10 -2.43 2.88
N PHE A 143 2.07 -1.58 3.00
CA PHE A 143 2.26 -0.17 3.38
C PHE A 143 2.87 0.00 4.77
N THR A 144 2.45 -0.81 5.74
CA THR A 144 2.98 -0.74 7.12
C THR A 144 4.44 -1.16 7.17
N ALA A 145 4.80 -2.23 6.45
CA ALA A 145 6.18 -2.66 6.31
C ALA A 145 7.03 -1.56 5.66
N MET A 146 6.56 -0.99 4.54
CA MET A 146 7.25 0.10 3.85
C MET A 146 7.46 1.34 4.74
N ALA A 147 6.44 1.77 5.49
CA ALA A 147 6.58 2.91 6.39
C ALA A 147 7.67 2.72 7.46
N THR A 148 7.95 1.47 7.84
CA THR A 148 9.01 1.12 8.80
C THR A 148 10.36 0.96 8.11
N ASP A 149 10.39 0.31 6.95
CA ASP A 149 11.63 -0.11 6.29
C ASP A 149 12.26 0.99 5.42
N LEU A 150 11.45 1.88 4.82
CA LEU A 150 11.94 2.93 3.92
C LEU A 150 12.87 3.94 4.63
N PRO A 151 12.56 4.45 5.83
CA PRO A 151 13.49 5.35 6.52
C PRO A 151 14.82 4.69 6.86
N ALA A 152 14.80 3.39 7.23
CA ALA A 152 16.03 2.64 7.51
C ALA A 152 16.85 2.37 6.24
N LEU A 153 16.17 2.08 5.12
CA LEU A 153 16.80 1.92 3.82
C LEU A 153 17.45 3.22 3.35
N ASP A 154 16.74 4.35 3.46
CA ASP A 154 17.26 5.69 3.13
C ASP A 154 18.52 6.02 3.95
N GLN A 155 18.47 5.83 5.26
CA GLN A 155 19.62 6.06 6.14
C GLN A 155 20.82 5.18 5.75
N THR A 156 20.57 3.92 5.43
CA THR A 156 21.61 2.97 4.99
C THR A 156 22.20 3.40 3.65
N PHE A 157 21.35 3.79 2.71
CA PHE A 157 21.78 4.25 1.39
C PHE A 157 22.63 5.52 1.49
N LEU A 158 22.19 6.51 2.27
CA LEU A 158 22.95 7.73 2.54
C LEU A 158 24.32 7.45 3.18
N ALA A 159 24.42 6.45 4.07
CA ALA A 159 25.68 6.04 4.65
C ALA A 159 26.63 5.43 3.59
N VAL A 160 26.11 4.55 2.74
CA VAL A 160 26.89 3.96 1.63
C VAL A 160 27.37 5.05 0.66
N LEU A 161 26.50 5.99 0.27
CA LEU A 161 26.89 7.09 -0.62
C LEU A 161 28.03 7.92 -0.01
N ARG A 162 27.98 8.19 1.30
CA ARG A 162 29.04 8.89 2.02
C ARG A 162 30.35 8.11 2.06
N ASP A 163 30.31 6.81 2.32
CA ASP A 163 31.50 5.94 2.35
C ASP A 163 32.18 5.80 0.99
N HIS A 164 31.44 6.10 -0.08
CA HIS A 164 31.91 6.12 -1.47
C HIS A 164 32.23 7.54 -1.99
N ASP A 165 32.30 8.55 -1.11
CA ASP A 165 32.60 9.94 -1.45
C ASP A 165 31.66 10.57 -2.48
N ILE A 166 30.40 10.10 -2.55
CA ILE A 166 29.37 10.70 -3.43
C ILE A 166 28.78 11.93 -2.73
N GLU A 167 29.06 13.10 -3.30
CA GLU A 167 28.59 14.38 -2.77
C GLU A 167 27.13 14.65 -3.13
N LEU A 168 26.30 14.82 -2.11
CA LEU A 168 24.86 15.06 -2.23
C LEU A 168 24.52 16.54 -2.03
N ALA A 169 23.55 17.02 -2.80
CA ALA A 169 22.92 18.32 -2.58
C ALA A 169 21.69 18.18 -1.66
N GLU A 170 21.23 19.30 -1.08
CA GLU A 170 20.03 19.35 -0.21
C GLU A 170 18.72 19.26 -0.99
N GLU A 171 18.57 18.18 -1.76
CA GLU A 171 17.36 17.88 -2.51
C GLU A 171 17.23 16.37 -2.71
N SER A 172 16.08 15.83 -2.29
CA SER A 172 15.69 14.44 -2.54
C SER A 172 14.22 14.37 -2.92
N TRP A 173 13.82 13.31 -3.60
CA TRP A 173 12.43 13.14 -4.01
C TRP A 173 12.06 11.67 -4.17
N THR A 174 10.77 11.41 -4.13
CA THR A 174 10.21 10.14 -4.61
C THR A 174 9.39 10.30 -5.88
N THR A 175 9.32 9.24 -6.65
CA THR A 175 8.39 9.12 -7.78
C THR A 175 8.06 7.64 -7.99
N SER A 176 6.88 7.36 -8.53
CA SER A 176 6.53 6.03 -9.01
C SER A 176 7.02 5.91 -10.45
N THR A 177 7.79 4.86 -10.76
CA THR A 177 8.19 4.61 -12.14
C THR A 177 7.04 3.98 -12.92
N GLU A 178 6.96 4.27 -14.22
CA GLU A 178 5.90 3.81 -15.11
C GLU A 178 6.28 2.51 -15.85
N ASP A 179 7.28 1.79 -15.34
CA ASP A 179 7.73 0.52 -15.91
C ASP A 179 6.73 -0.62 -15.64
N ALA A 180 6.92 -1.76 -16.33
CA ALA A 180 6.01 -2.91 -16.24
C ALA A 180 5.80 -3.45 -14.81
N ASP A 181 6.79 -3.23 -13.94
CA ASP A 181 6.71 -3.53 -12.51
C ASP A 181 6.71 -2.21 -11.71
N PRO A 182 5.66 -1.93 -10.91
CA PRO A 182 5.57 -0.68 -10.17
C PRO A 182 6.70 -0.60 -9.14
N CYS A 183 7.58 0.40 -9.30
CA CYS A 183 8.69 0.63 -8.39
C CYS A 183 8.66 2.07 -7.86
N MET A 184 9.08 2.23 -6.61
CA MET A 184 9.22 3.52 -5.97
C MET A 184 10.68 3.89 -6.06
N ARG A 185 10.95 5.00 -6.73
CA ARG A 185 12.28 5.58 -6.79
C ARG A 185 12.44 6.55 -5.64
N LEU A 186 13.46 6.34 -4.81
CA LEU A 186 13.94 7.30 -3.82
C LEU A 186 15.26 7.89 -4.31
N ALA A 187 15.21 9.12 -4.82
CA ALA A 187 16.31 9.78 -5.49
C ALA A 187 16.88 10.93 -4.66
N HIS A 188 18.19 11.12 -4.78
CA HIS A 188 18.95 12.20 -4.19
C HIS A 188 19.71 12.92 -5.29
N ARG A 189 19.72 14.25 -5.21
CA ARG A 189 20.53 15.07 -6.12
C ARG A 189 22.00 14.92 -5.76
N VAL A 190 22.84 14.74 -6.78
CA VAL A 190 24.30 14.70 -6.64
C VAL A 190 24.94 15.93 -7.27
N SER A 191 26.11 16.33 -6.77
CA SER A 191 26.84 17.47 -7.30
C SER A 191 27.44 17.21 -8.69
N HIS A 192 27.70 15.95 -9.03
CA HIS A 192 28.34 15.52 -10.27
C HIS A 192 27.72 14.20 -10.77
N PRO A 193 27.75 13.92 -12.09
CA PRO A 193 27.28 12.64 -12.63
C PRO A 193 28.02 11.45 -11.99
N VAL A 194 27.27 10.46 -11.52
CA VAL A 194 27.84 9.23 -10.96
C VAL A 194 28.19 8.28 -12.11
N ALA A 195 29.44 7.81 -12.17
CA ALA A 195 29.85 6.86 -13.19
C ALA A 195 29.23 5.47 -12.96
N GLU A 196 29.03 4.70 -14.03
CA GLU A 196 28.46 3.35 -13.95
C GLU A 196 29.26 2.41 -13.02
N SER A 197 30.57 2.57 -12.95
CA SER A 197 31.43 1.81 -12.05
C SER A 197 31.25 2.19 -10.58
N GLU A 198 30.90 3.45 -10.28
CA GLU A 198 30.60 3.92 -8.93
C GLU A 198 29.20 3.47 -8.52
N ARG A 199 28.21 3.63 -9.40
CA ARG A 199 26.86 3.09 -9.22
C ARG A 199 26.89 1.60 -8.86
N ALA A 200 27.63 0.79 -9.63
CA ALA A 200 27.73 -0.65 -9.39
C ALA A 200 28.41 -1.00 -8.05
N ARG A 201 29.37 -0.19 -7.59
CA ARG A 201 30.00 -0.35 -6.25
C ARG A 201 29.01 -0.05 -5.14
N VAL A 202 28.27 1.06 -5.26
CA VAL A 202 27.22 1.45 -4.31
C VAL A 202 26.14 0.38 -4.24
N GLU A 203 25.70 -0.15 -5.37
CA GLU A 203 24.70 -1.24 -5.42
C GLU A 203 25.19 -2.49 -4.70
N THR A 204 26.43 -2.92 -4.98
CA THR A 204 27.05 -4.07 -4.31
C THR A 204 27.16 -3.85 -2.79
N ALA A 205 27.59 -2.66 -2.38
CA ALA A 205 27.70 -2.31 -0.96
C ALA A 205 26.32 -2.32 -0.30
N LEU A 206 25.31 -1.70 -0.91
CA LEU A 206 23.93 -1.66 -0.41
C LEU A 206 23.33 -3.06 -0.25
N SER A 207 23.49 -3.94 -1.25
CA SER A 207 23.02 -5.33 -1.17
C SER A 207 23.72 -6.16 -0.07
N SER A 208 24.91 -5.76 0.37
CA SER A 208 25.62 -6.46 1.45
C SER A 208 25.14 -6.09 2.85
N VAL A 209 24.49 -4.93 3.00
CA VAL A 209 24.04 -4.38 4.29
C VAL A 209 22.52 -4.30 4.42
N SER A 210 21.79 -4.34 3.31
CA SER A 210 20.33 -4.29 3.27
C SER A 210 19.74 -5.61 2.79
N ALA A 211 18.70 -6.08 3.47
CA ALA A 211 17.93 -7.25 3.05
C ALA A 211 16.84 -6.91 2.00
N ALA A 212 16.61 -5.62 1.72
CA ALA A 212 15.62 -5.18 0.76
C ALA A 212 16.07 -5.48 -0.67
N ALA A 213 15.15 -6.02 -1.49
CA ALA A 213 15.37 -6.17 -2.93
C ALA A 213 15.29 -4.79 -3.59
N ALA A 214 16.42 -4.08 -3.62
CA ALA A 214 16.55 -2.74 -4.13
C ALA A 214 17.67 -2.67 -5.16
N THR A 215 17.45 -1.93 -6.24
CA THR A 215 18.46 -1.65 -7.27
C THR A 215 18.88 -0.19 -7.19
N VAL A 216 20.09 0.12 -7.68
CA VAL A 216 20.59 1.50 -7.69
C VAL A 216 20.56 2.04 -9.12
N SER A 217 19.93 3.19 -9.32
CA SER A 217 19.87 3.87 -10.61
C SER A 217 20.43 5.29 -10.53
N THR A 218 20.84 5.81 -11.68
CA THR A 218 21.40 7.16 -11.83
C THR A 218 20.86 7.80 -13.08
N GLY A 219 20.84 9.13 -13.12
CA GLY A 219 20.48 9.86 -14.33
C GLY A 219 20.60 11.36 -14.15
N THR A 220 20.06 12.08 -15.13
CA THR A 220 20.08 13.54 -15.15
C THR A 220 18.66 14.03 -15.45
N LEU A 221 18.09 14.83 -14.55
CA LEU A 221 16.93 15.63 -14.89
C LEU A 221 17.38 16.71 -15.89
N PRO A 222 16.70 16.89 -17.03
CA PRO A 222 17.05 17.94 -17.97
C PRO A 222 16.78 19.33 -17.39
N GLU A 223 17.23 20.36 -18.10
CA GLU A 223 16.72 21.71 -17.88
C GLU A 223 15.20 21.73 -18.07
N ARG A 224 14.48 22.28 -17.09
CA ARG A 224 13.04 22.12 -16.98
C ARG A 224 12.38 23.29 -16.27
N GLN A 225 11.08 23.41 -16.47
CA GLN A 225 10.18 24.20 -15.63
C GLN A 225 9.57 23.27 -14.59
N GLU A 226 9.75 23.63 -13.33
CA GLU A 226 9.13 22.98 -12.17
C GLU A 226 7.83 23.70 -11.85
N HIS A 227 6.73 22.96 -11.89
CA HIS A 227 5.38 23.44 -11.61
C HIS A 227 4.93 22.88 -10.26
N VAL A 228 4.58 23.77 -9.34
CA VAL A 228 4.08 23.41 -8.01
C VAL A 228 2.71 24.06 -7.81
N TYR A 229 1.73 23.23 -7.51
CA TYR A 229 0.37 23.68 -7.25
C TYR A 229 0.11 23.78 -5.75
N SER A 230 -0.69 24.75 -5.35
CA SER A 230 -1.09 24.95 -3.96
C SER A 230 -2.54 25.42 -3.86
N LEU A 231 -3.17 25.12 -2.73
CA LEU A 231 -4.50 25.66 -2.43
C LEU A 231 -4.38 27.18 -2.18
N PRO A 232 -5.38 27.97 -2.60
CA PRO A 232 -5.46 29.38 -2.22
C PRO A 232 -5.42 29.55 -0.70
N THR A 233 -4.75 30.59 -0.22
CA THR A 233 -4.56 30.83 1.24
C THR A 233 -5.87 31.14 2.00
N THR A 234 -7.00 31.20 1.31
CA THR A 234 -8.31 31.55 1.89
C THR A 234 -9.13 30.30 2.25
N GLY A 235 -9.04 29.85 3.51
CA GLY A 235 -9.98 28.87 4.07
C GLY A 235 -9.42 28.10 5.26
N VAL A 236 -10.27 27.79 6.22
CA VAL A 236 -9.97 26.77 7.23
C VAL A 236 -10.18 25.41 6.56
N LEU A 237 -9.17 24.54 6.62
CA LEU A 237 -9.30 23.15 6.17
C LEU A 237 -9.92 22.35 7.32
N ASP A 238 -11.06 21.71 7.06
CA ASP A 238 -11.78 20.92 8.05
C ASP A 238 -11.04 19.61 8.41
N ASP A 239 -10.22 19.10 7.49
CA ASP A 239 -9.30 17.97 7.67
C ASP A 239 -8.02 18.20 6.84
N GLU A 240 -6.91 18.46 7.52
CA GLU A 240 -5.62 18.80 6.89
C GLU A 240 -5.00 17.63 6.10
N GLY A 241 -5.23 16.38 6.54
CA GLY A 241 -4.68 15.19 5.89
C GLY A 241 -5.42 14.82 4.60
N ILE A 242 -6.74 14.91 4.62
CA ILE A 242 -7.56 14.73 3.40
C ILE A 242 -7.29 15.88 2.42
N ALA A 243 -7.10 17.11 2.91
CA ALA A 243 -6.84 18.27 2.07
C ALA A 243 -5.51 18.19 1.30
N ASP A 244 -4.41 17.78 1.93
CA ASP A 244 -3.12 17.59 1.25
C ASP A 244 -3.24 16.51 0.15
N THR A 245 -3.86 15.38 0.49
CA THR A 245 -4.06 14.29 -0.47
C THR A 245 -4.94 14.74 -1.64
N ALA A 246 -6.04 15.45 -1.37
CA ALA A 246 -6.92 15.99 -2.42
C ALA A 246 -6.20 17.01 -3.31
N LEU A 247 -5.32 17.85 -2.74
CA LEU A 247 -4.48 18.78 -3.50
C LEU A 247 -3.59 18.01 -4.50
N SER A 248 -2.95 16.90 -4.10
CA SER A 248 -2.14 16.08 -5.02
C SER A 248 -2.94 15.60 -6.25
N TYR A 249 -4.18 15.14 -6.05
CA TYR A 249 -5.04 14.71 -7.15
C TYR A 249 -5.49 15.89 -8.02
N LEU A 250 -5.93 17.01 -7.42
CA LEU A 250 -6.33 18.20 -8.16
C LEU A 250 -5.16 18.80 -8.95
N ALA A 251 -3.95 18.80 -8.39
CA ALA A 251 -2.75 19.25 -9.06
C ALA A 251 -2.43 18.38 -10.28
N THR A 252 -2.62 17.06 -10.19
CA THR A 252 -2.47 16.13 -11.32
C THR A 252 -3.45 16.47 -12.44
N ILE A 253 -4.72 16.77 -12.11
CA ILE A 253 -5.73 17.17 -13.09
C ILE A 253 -5.37 18.53 -13.73
N ALA A 254 -4.97 19.51 -12.90
CA ALA A 254 -4.55 20.82 -13.38
C ALA A 254 -3.34 20.74 -14.31
N PHE A 255 -2.38 19.86 -14.00
CA PHE A 255 -1.24 19.58 -14.85
C PHE A 255 -1.65 18.94 -16.18
N ALA A 256 -2.57 17.98 -16.15
CA ALA A 256 -3.10 17.35 -17.37
C ALA A 256 -3.79 18.35 -18.30
N HIS A 257 -4.62 19.26 -17.75
CA HIS A 257 -5.23 20.35 -18.52
C HIS A 257 -4.16 21.24 -19.17
N ARG A 258 -3.10 21.57 -18.42
CA ARG A 258 -2.00 22.39 -18.92
C ARG A 258 -1.22 21.72 -20.04
N LEU A 259 -0.94 20.43 -19.95
CA LEU A 259 -0.29 19.67 -21.02
C LEU A 259 -1.14 19.69 -22.30
N ALA A 260 -2.47 19.54 -22.16
CA ALA A 260 -3.39 19.61 -23.29
C ALA A 260 -3.45 21.01 -23.95
N GLU A 261 -3.37 22.08 -23.15
CA GLU A 261 -3.45 23.46 -23.64
C GLU A 261 -2.14 23.97 -24.26
N HIS A 262 -0.99 23.60 -23.71
CA HIS A 262 0.30 24.19 -24.09
C HIS A 262 1.20 23.26 -24.93
N GLY A 263 0.85 21.97 -25.04
CA GLY A 263 1.59 21.01 -25.87
C GLY A 263 3.06 20.82 -25.47
N SER A 264 3.43 21.23 -24.25
CA SER A 264 4.78 21.08 -23.72
C SER A 264 5.12 19.61 -23.50
N GLY A 265 6.37 19.22 -23.76
CA GLY A 265 6.86 17.90 -23.40
C GLY A 265 7.03 17.78 -21.89
N ALA A 266 6.28 16.89 -21.25
CA ALA A 266 6.51 16.54 -19.86
C ALA A 266 7.81 15.73 -19.73
N VAL A 267 8.60 15.98 -18.68
CA VAL A 267 9.78 15.15 -18.37
C VAL A 267 9.33 13.78 -17.83
N ALA A 268 8.22 13.75 -17.08
CA ALA A 268 7.55 12.55 -16.59
C ALA A 268 6.02 12.79 -16.54
N HIS A 269 5.21 11.73 -16.55
CA HIS A 269 3.75 11.88 -16.51
C HIS A 269 3.18 11.97 -15.08
N SER A 270 4.00 11.67 -14.07
CA SER A 270 3.67 11.83 -12.65
C SER A 270 4.53 12.89 -11.97
N ALA A 271 4.03 13.46 -10.87
CA ALA A 271 4.81 14.36 -10.04
C ALA A 271 5.95 13.62 -9.33
N ARG A 272 7.04 14.34 -9.09
CA ARG A 272 8.02 13.97 -8.06
C ARG A 272 7.61 14.60 -6.74
N ARG A 273 7.58 13.82 -5.66
CA ARG A 273 7.37 14.34 -4.31
C ARG A 273 8.72 14.77 -3.73
N ARG A 274 9.05 16.05 -3.90
CA ARG A 274 10.36 16.66 -3.59
C ARG A 274 10.40 17.25 -2.20
N VAL A 275 11.52 17.08 -1.51
CA VAL A 275 11.92 17.85 -0.33
C VAL A 275 13.22 18.63 -0.59
N ARG A 276 13.41 19.75 0.11
CA ARG A 276 14.67 20.52 0.09
C ARG A 276 15.56 20.10 1.26
N ALA A 277 15.90 18.83 1.29
CA ALA A 277 16.76 18.19 2.28
C ALA A 277 17.48 17.00 1.63
N ILE A 278 18.55 16.52 2.25
CA ILE A 278 19.26 15.31 1.78
C ILE A 278 18.38 14.06 1.87
N SER A 279 17.51 13.99 2.89
CA SER A 279 16.58 12.87 3.11
C SER A 279 15.13 13.37 3.12
N MET A 280 14.25 12.62 2.47
CA MET A 280 12.81 12.88 2.53
C MET A 280 12.18 12.57 3.89
N PHE A 281 12.90 11.83 4.74
CA PHE A 281 12.46 11.44 6.08
C PHE A 281 13.04 12.36 7.16
N ALA A 282 13.63 13.49 6.77
CA ALA A 282 14.08 14.50 7.72
C ALA A 282 12.89 15.04 8.55
N PRO A 283 13.07 15.35 9.85
CA PRO A 283 11.97 15.78 10.73
C PRO A 283 11.25 17.06 10.28
N ASP A 284 11.97 17.93 9.58
CA ASP A 284 11.52 19.21 9.03
C ASP A 284 11.22 19.14 7.52
N ALA A 285 11.22 17.94 6.93
CA ALA A 285 10.88 17.74 5.54
C ALA A 285 9.43 18.16 5.25
N SER A 286 9.28 19.15 4.37
CA SER A 286 7.99 19.55 3.81
C SER A 286 7.95 19.14 2.33
N PRO A 287 7.40 17.95 2.02
CA PRO A 287 7.35 17.46 0.66
C PRO A 287 6.39 18.31 -0.18
N LYS A 288 6.73 18.49 -1.46
CA LYS A 288 5.88 19.13 -2.45
C LYS A 288 5.81 18.28 -3.70
N ASP A 289 4.63 18.18 -4.29
CA ASP A 289 4.48 17.57 -5.60
C ASP A 289 4.96 18.56 -6.67
N VAL A 290 5.96 18.14 -7.45
CA VAL A 290 6.60 18.93 -8.49
C VAL A 290 6.36 18.24 -9.84
N PHE A 291 5.75 18.96 -10.77
CA PHE A 291 5.57 18.52 -12.15
C PHE A 291 6.63 19.17 -13.03
N ASP A 292 7.37 18.36 -13.79
CA ASP A 292 8.49 18.83 -14.60
C ASP A 292 8.11 18.89 -16.09
N LEU A 293 8.29 20.05 -16.70
CA LEU A 293 8.11 20.27 -18.15
C LEU A 293 9.45 20.64 -18.76
N LEU A 294 9.73 20.19 -19.98
CA LEU A 294 10.91 20.62 -20.72
C LEU A 294 10.87 22.14 -20.93
N ALA A 295 11.99 22.80 -20.62
CA ALA A 295 12.14 24.26 -20.68
C ALA A 295 12.20 24.81 -22.10
#